data_AF-A0A349ETE6-F1
#
_entry.id   AF-A0A349ETE6-F1
#
_cell.length_a   1.000
_cell.length_b   1.000
_cell.length_c   1.000
_cell.angle_alpha   90.00
_cell.angle_beta   90.00
_cell.angle_gamma   90.00
#
_symmetry.space_group_name_H-M   'P 1'
#
loop_
_entity.id
_entity.type
_entity.pdbx_description
1 polymer ?
#
loop_
_entity_poly.entity_id
_entity_poly.type
_entity_poly.pdbx_seq_one_letter_code
_entity_poly.pdbx_strand_id
1 'polypeptide(L)'
;MSILDRTIAEMHSSLVKGETTPLELTKEAIKRAKENNDNAIEILNEDEALGFASSLKEVEVDNPLWGIPYFCKDNFSTKGLQTTASSNILNGYIPLFDATVVTKLKEKKAILIGKSTLDELAMGGTGTTGHKGKTFNPYDKTHTRMVGGSSCGSASLVASN
;
A
#
# COMPACT_ATOMS: atom_id res chain seq x y z
N MET A 1 -1.47 20.08 7.76
CA MET A 1 -0.65 18.96 7.27
C MET A 1 -1.40 17.70 7.67
N SER A 2 -1.66 16.81 6.73
CA SER A 2 -2.40 15.57 7.01
C SER A 2 -1.60 14.71 7.98
N ILE A 3 -2.28 13.83 8.72
CA ILE A 3 -1.60 12.83 9.56
C ILE A 3 -0.81 11.85 8.69
N LEU A 4 -1.25 11.58 7.46
CA LEU A 4 -0.57 10.70 6.51
C LEU A 4 0.79 11.24 6.03
N ASP A 5 1.01 12.56 6.15
CA ASP A 5 2.27 13.20 5.74
C ASP A 5 3.35 13.07 6.84
N ARG A 6 3.00 12.49 7.99
CA ARG A 6 3.89 12.29 9.14
C ARG A 6 4.60 10.95 9.05
N THR A 7 5.63 10.76 9.87
CA THR A 7 6.27 9.45 10.03
C THR A 7 5.31 8.45 10.68
N ILE A 8 5.59 7.14 10.53
CA ILE A 8 4.80 6.09 11.18
C ILE A 8 4.75 6.28 12.70
N ALA A 9 5.86 6.71 13.32
CA ALA A 9 5.92 6.96 14.77
C ALA A 9 4.97 8.09 15.20
N GLU A 10 4.87 9.15 14.40
CA GLU A 10 3.97 10.27 14.64
C GLU A 10 2.52 9.91 14.37
N MET A 11 2.23 9.16 13.30
CA MET A 11 0.90 8.61 13.03
C MET A 11 0.42 7.73 14.20
N HIS A 12 1.28 6.83 14.68
CA HIS A 12 1.00 6.00 15.85
C HIS A 12 0.76 6.83 17.10
N SER A 13 1.58 7.85 17.34
CA SER A 13 1.34 8.78 18.45
C SER A 13 -0.02 9.48 18.36
N SER A 14 -0.45 9.87 17.17
CA SER A 14 -1.77 10.49 16.96
C SER A 14 -2.92 9.51 17.21
N LEU A 15 -2.76 8.23 16.81
CA LEU A 15 -3.70 7.16 17.12
C LEU A 15 -3.80 6.92 18.64
N VAL A 16 -2.66 6.85 19.33
CA VAL A 16 -2.61 6.65 20.79
C VAL A 16 -3.24 7.83 21.55
N LYS A 17 -3.05 9.06 21.07
CA LYS A 17 -3.64 10.27 21.66
C LYS A 17 -5.13 10.45 21.32
N GLY A 18 -5.68 9.65 20.41
CA GLY A 18 -7.06 9.81 19.92
C GLY A 18 -7.26 11.03 19.02
N GLU A 19 -6.21 11.56 18.40
CA GLU A 19 -6.28 12.65 17.42
C GLU A 19 -6.89 12.19 16.09
N THR A 20 -6.84 10.88 15.83
CA THR A 20 -7.51 10.19 14.72
C THR A 20 -7.83 8.76 15.13
N THR A 21 -8.66 8.09 14.34
CA THR A 21 -8.97 6.67 14.47
C THR A 21 -8.36 5.87 13.32
N PRO A 22 -8.14 4.54 13.47
CA PRO A 22 -7.72 3.69 12.36
C PRO A 22 -8.63 3.80 11.14
N LEU A 23 -9.95 3.95 11.37
CA LEU A 23 -10.93 4.11 10.30
C LEU A 23 -10.78 5.43 9.54
N GLU A 24 -10.61 6.55 10.25
CA GLU A 24 -10.42 7.86 9.60
C GLU A 24 -9.11 7.89 8.81
N LEU A 25 -8.02 7.41 9.41
CA LEU A 25 -6.71 7.35 8.77
C LEU A 25 -6.74 6.45 7.51
N THR A 26 -7.44 5.32 7.58
CA THR A 26 -7.61 4.41 6.44
C THR A 26 -8.49 5.03 5.34
N LYS A 27 -9.59 5.70 5.70
CA LYS A 27 -10.44 6.42 4.73
C LYS A 27 -9.66 7.50 4.00
N GLU A 28 -8.85 8.27 4.73
CA GLU A 28 -8.01 9.29 4.13
C GLU A 28 -6.98 8.69 3.17
N ALA A 29 -6.34 7.58 3.56
CA ALA A 29 -5.35 6.89 2.72
C ALA A 29 -5.97 6.33 1.44
N ILE A 30 -7.15 5.69 1.53
CA ILE A 30 -7.89 5.18 0.38
C ILE A 30 -8.36 6.32 -0.53
N LYS A 31 -8.83 7.43 0.05
CA LYS A 31 -9.20 8.61 -0.73
C LYS A 31 -8.01 9.13 -1.55
N ARG A 32 -6.86 9.33 -0.90
CA ARG A 32 -5.63 9.77 -1.57
C ARG A 32 -5.17 8.80 -2.65
N ALA A 33 -5.28 7.49 -2.38
CA ALA A 33 -4.97 6.45 -3.35
C ALA A 33 -5.87 6.50 -4.59
N LYS A 34 -7.17 6.78 -4.42
CA LYS A 34 -8.11 6.95 -5.55
C LYS A 34 -7.87 8.23 -6.36
N GLU A 35 -7.27 9.24 -5.76
CA GLU A 35 -6.90 10.50 -6.43
C GLU A 35 -5.54 10.41 -7.15
N ASN A 36 -4.80 9.31 -6.98
CA ASN A 36 -3.53 9.06 -7.66
C ASN A 36 -3.78 8.76 -9.15
N ASN A 37 -3.21 9.57 -10.04
CA ASN A 37 -3.36 9.44 -11.49
C ASN A 37 -2.19 8.70 -12.18
N ASP A 38 -1.35 7.99 -11.41
CA ASP A 38 -0.21 7.21 -11.90
C ASP A 38 -0.51 5.70 -11.84
N ASN A 39 0.28 4.90 -12.56
CA ASN A 39 0.16 3.43 -12.55
C ASN A 39 0.93 2.81 -11.37
N ALA A 40 0.88 3.44 -10.19
CA ALA A 40 1.61 2.99 -9.00
C ALA A 40 0.82 1.96 -8.16
N ILE A 41 -0.50 1.89 -8.37
CA ILE A 41 -1.42 1.00 -7.65
C ILE A 41 -1.87 -0.12 -8.58
N GLU A 42 -1.75 -1.35 -8.11
CA GLU A 42 -2.19 -2.54 -8.83
C GLU A 42 -3.68 -2.84 -8.55
N ILE A 43 -4.05 -2.87 -7.26
CA ILE A 43 -5.42 -3.08 -6.80
C ILE A 43 -5.61 -2.45 -5.41
N LEU A 44 -6.81 -1.95 -5.12
CA LEU A 44 -7.20 -1.48 -3.78
C LEU A 44 -7.95 -2.57 -3.02
N ASN A 45 -7.74 -2.65 -1.71
CA ASN A 45 -8.43 -3.57 -0.80
C ASN A 45 -9.45 -2.83 0.08
N GLU A 46 -10.22 -1.93 -0.51
CA GLU A 46 -11.00 -0.92 0.21
C GLU A 46 -11.99 -1.51 1.23
N ASP A 47 -12.83 -2.45 0.80
CA ASP A 47 -13.89 -2.99 1.67
C ASP A 47 -13.33 -3.73 2.88
N GLU A 48 -12.33 -4.61 2.67
CA GLU A 48 -11.68 -5.34 3.77
C GLU A 48 -10.88 -4.39 4.66
N ALA A 49 -10.16 -3.41 4.08
CA ALA A 49 -9.40 -2.43 4.83
C ALA A 49 -10.30 -1.59 5.75
N LEU A 50 -11.40 -1.06 5.24
CA LEU A 50 -12.36 -0.27 6.01
C LEU A 50 -13.09 -1.11 7.06
N GLY A 51 -13.46 -2.34 6.73
CA GLY A 51 -14.06 -3.30 7.66
C GLY A 51 -13.12 -3.62 8.82
N PHE A 52 -11.86 -3.94 8.52
CA PHE A 52 -10.83 -4.23 9.52
C PHE A 52 -10.52 -3.00 10.37
N ALA A 53 -10.32 -1.83 9.76
CA ALA A 53 -10.10 -0.57 10.47
C ALA A 53 -11.23 -0.25 11.46
N SER A 54 -12.49 -0.48 11.06
CA SER A 54 -13.67 -0.26 11.91
C SER A 54 -13.75 -1.22 13.10
N SER A 55 -13.15 -2.42 12.96
CA SER A 55 -13.13 -3.45 13.99
C SER A 55 -12.09 -3.20 15.09
N LEU A 56 -11.08 -2.35 14.84
CA LEU A 56 -10.06 -2.00 15.82
C LEU A 56 -10.67 -1.06 16.88
N LYS A 57 -10.87 -1.56 18.10
CA LYS A 57 -11.45 -0.80 19.23
C LYS A 57 -10.42 -0.42 20.28
N GLU A 58 -9.65 -1.41 20.74
CA GLU A 58 -8.65 -1.20 21.78
C GLU A 58 -7.34 -0.71 21.17
N VAL A 59 -6.87 0.44 21.65
CA VAL A 59 -5.60 1.05 21.26
C VAL A 59 -4.44 0.22 21.80
N GLU A 60 -3.50 -0.15 20.94
CA GLU A 60 -2.29 -0.88 21.34
C GLU A 60 -1.07 0.04 21.39
N VAL A 61 -0.78 0.60 22.55
CA VAL A 61 0.30 1.59 22.73
C VAL A 61 1.67 1.04 22.35
N ASP A 62 1.96 -0.23 22.68
CA ASP A 62 3.25 -0.89 22.42
C ASP A 62 3.35 -1.50 21.01
N ASN A 63 2.34 -1.31 20.16
CA ASN A 63 2.33 -1.81 18.79
C ASN A 63 2.39 -0.63 17.79
N PRO A 64 3.58 -0.26 17.29
CA PRO A 64 3.76 0.92 16.43
C PRO A 64 3.09 0.82 15.05
N LEU A 65 2.55 -0.35 14.69
CA LEU A 65 1.86 -0.57 13.42
C LEU A 65 0.34 -0.70 13.58
N TRP A 66 -0.17 -0.63 14.81
CA TRP A 66 -1.60 -0.74 15.08
C TRP A 66 -2.36 0.36 14.32
N GLY A 67 -3.28 -0.04 13.44
CA GLY A 67 -4.12 0.90 12.69
C GLY A 67 -3.40 1.68 11.59
N ILE A 68 -2.13 1.38 11.29
CA ILE A 68 -1.37 2.07 10.25
C ILE A 68 -1.71 1.50 8.86
N PRO A 69 -2.19 2.32 7.91
CA PRO A 69 -2.46 1.87 6.55
C PRO A 69 -1.16 1.63 5.77
N TYR A 70 -1.13 0.61 4.91
CA TYR A 70 0.03 0.32 4.07
C TYR A 70 -0.35 -0.33 2.73
N PHE A 71 0.52 -0.13 1.73
CA PHE A 71 0.52 -0.89 0.48
C PHE A 71 1.51 -2.04 0.55
N CYS A 72 1.15 -3.18 -0.05
CA CYS A 72 2.05 -4.32 -0.22
C CYS A 72 2.49 -4.42 -1.69
N LYS A 73 3.77 -4.73 -1.97
CA LYS A 73 4.19 -4.98 -3.36
C LYS A 73 3.43 -6.19 -3.94
N ASP A 74 2.98 -6.09 -5.19
CA ASP A 74 2.09 -7.09 -5.80
C ASP A 74 2.74 -8.45 -6.12
N ASN A 75 3.98 -8.70 -5.69
CA ASN A 75 4.60 -10.03 -5.77
C ASN A 75 4.64 -10.77 -4.43
N PHE A 76 3.97 -10.26 -3.39
CA PHE A 76 3.71 -11.00 -2.15
C PHE A 76 2.30 -11.61 -2.20
N SER A 77 2.16 -12.91 -1.89
CA SER A 77 0.84 -13.53 -1.76
C SER A 77 0.02 -12.86 -0.65
N THR A 78 -1.21 -12.48 -0.96
CA THR A 78 -2.24 -12.01 -0.01
C THR A 78 -3.49 -12.86 -0.19
N LYS A 79 -3.88 -13.59 0.84
CA LYS A 79 -5.02 -14.49 0.80
C LYS A 79 -6.30 -13.73 0.46
N GLY A 80 -7.00 -14.16 -0.59
CA GLY A 80 -8.29 -13.56 -0.98
C GLY A 80 -8.19 -12.23 -1.75
N LEU A 81 -6.99 -11.68 -1.96
CA LEU A 81 -6.75 -10.48 -2.75
C LEU A 81 -5.83 -10.80 -3.93
N GLN A 82 -6.24 -10.42 -5.14
CA GLN A 82 -5.51 -10.73 -6.38
C GLN A 82 -4.03 -10.33 -6.27
N THR A 83 -3.15 -11.19 -6.80
CA THR A 83 -1.70 -10.98 -6.85
C THR A 83 -1.23 -11.30 -8.25
N THR A 84 -0.79 -10.30 -9.01
CA THR A 84 -0.42 -10.47 -10.43
C THR A 84 1.09 -10.43 -10.66
N ALA A 85 1.88 -10.01 -9.67
CA ALA A 85 3.28 -9.61 -9.84
C ALA A 85 3.46 -8.61 -11.00
N SER A 86 2.47 -7.72 -11.18
CA SER A 86 2.30 -6.83 -12.33
C SER A 86 2.46 -7.52 -13.70
N SER A 87 2.06 -8.79 -13.82
CA SER A 87 2.04 -9.56 -15.07
C SER A 87 0.63 -9.98 -15.48
N ASN A 88 0.35 -9.97 -16.78
CA ASN A 88 -0.88 -10.54 -17.33
C ASN A 88 -0.96 -12.07 -17.15
N ILE A 89 0.17 -12.76 -16.95
CA ILE A 89 0.20 -14.22 -16.75
C ILE A 89 -0.56 -14.63 -15.49
N LEU A 90 -0.51 -13.79 -14.45
CA LEU A 90 -1.16 -14.03 -13.16
C LEU A 90 -2.45 -13.22 -12.99
N ASN A 91 -3.00 -12.67 -14.07
CA ASN A 91 -4.28 -11.98 -14.01
C ASN A 91 -5.39 -12.97 -13.54
N GLY A 92 -6.15 -12.59 -12.53
CA GLY A 92 -7.14 -13.46 -11.88
C GLY A 92 -6.57 -14.44 -10.84
N TYR A 93 -5.25 -14.46 -10.60
CA TYR A 93 -4.68 -15.30 -9.54
C TYR A 93 -5.02 -14.74 -8.14
N ILE A 94 -5.80 -15.50 -7.39
CA ILE A 94 -6.15 -15.22 -6.00
C ILE A 94 -5.42 -16.22 -5.10
N PRO A 95 -4.39 -15.80 -4.34
CA PRO A 95 -3.65 -16.68 -3.45
C PRO A 95 -4.54 -17.32 -2.37
N LEU A 96 -4.22 -18.57 -2.01
CA LEU A 96 -4.89 -19.31 -0.92
C LEU A 96 -4.25 -19.06 0.46
N PHE A 97 -3.10 -18.38 0.50
CA PHE A 97 -2.31 -18.11 1.70
C PHE A 97 -1.71 -16.71 1.67
N ASP A 98 -1.38 -16.19 2.85
CA ASP A 98 -0.61 -14.97 3.03
C ASP A 98 0.89 -15.29 3.02
N ALA A 99 1.69 -14.45 2.37
CA ALA A 99 3.14 -14.48 2.56
C ALA A 99 3.47 -14.17 4.03
N THR A 100 4.56 -14.73 4.57
CA THR A 100 4.93 -14.58 6.00
C THR A 100 4.98 -13.13 6.46
N VAL A 101 5.47 -12.20 5.62
CA VAL A 101 5.51 -10.77 5.95
C VAL A 101 4.11 -10.16 6.07
N VAL A 102 3.18 -10.56 5.21
CA VAL A 102 1.77 -10.12 5.24
C VAL A 102 1.10 -10.64 6.50
N THR A 103 1.34 -11.91 6.85
CA THR A 103 0.86 -12.49 8.12
C THR A 103 1.36 -11.68 9.32
N LYS A 104 2.66 -11.37 9.38
CA LYS A 104 3.24 -10.58 10.47
C LYS A 104 2.68 -9.16 10.57
N LEU A 105 2.43 -8.50 9.43
CA LEU A 105 1.80 -7.17 9.41
C LEU A 105 0.35 -7.23 9.89
N LYS A 106 -0.40 -8.27 9.50
CA LYS A 106 -1.77 -8.51 9.94
C LYS A 106 -1.84 -8.81 11.45
N GLU A 107 -0.92 -9.62 11.98
CA GLU A 107 -0.76 -9.87 13.43
C GLU A 107 -0.47 -8.57 14.20
N LYS A 108 0.23 -7.63 13.58
CA LYS A 108 0.48 -6.28 14.12
C LYS A 108 -0.63 -5.28 13.82
N LYS A 109 -1.79 -5.74 13.32
CA LYS A 109 -2.97 -4.90 13.05
C LYS A 109 -2.67 -3.72 12.12
N ALA A 110 -1.67 -3.86 11.25
CA ALA A 110 -1.46 -2.94 10.13
C ALA A 110 -2.55 -3.19 9.08
N ILE A 111 -2.99 -2.14 8.41
CA ILE A 111 -4.17 -2.18 7.53
C ILE A 111 -3.71 -2.20 6.08
N LEU A 112 -3.86 -3.34 5.40
CA LEU A 112 -3.53 -3.47 3.99
C LEU A 112 -4.59 -2.73 3.16
N ILE A 113 -4.24 -1.57 2.60
CA ILE A 113 -5.18 -0.78 1.77
C ILE A 113 -5.12 -1.13 0.28
N GLY A 114 -4.09 -1.87 -0.15
CA GLY A 114 -3.97 -2.31 -1.53
C GLY A 114 -2.58 -2.85 -1.88
N LYS A 115 -2.39 -3.09 -3.17
CA LYS A 115 -1.16 -3.61 -3.75
C LYS A 115 -0.51 -2.55 -4.63
N SER A 116 0.81 -2.39 -4.53
CA SER A 116 1.58 -1.49 -5.39
C SER A 116 2.17 -2.24 -6.58
N THR A 117 2.23 -1.57 -7.73
CA THR A 117 2.82 -2.12 -8.96
C THR A 117 4.33 -2.35 -8.85
N LEU A 118 4.83 -3.12 -9.80
CA LEU A 118 6.23 -3.44 -9.97
C LEU A 118 6.60 -3.57 -11.46
N ASP A 119 7.90 -3.61 -11.76
CA ASP A 119 8.34 -4.20 -13.03
C ASP A 119 7.91 -5.67 -13.08
N GLU A 120 7.47 -6.12 -14.27
CA GLU A 120 6.80 -7.40 -14.45
C GLU A 120 7.62 -8.56 -13.88
N LEU A 121 7.00 -9.38 -13.02
CA LEU A 121 7.64 -10.51 -12.33
C LEU A 121 8.90 -10.12 -11.54
N ALA A 122 9.00 -8.85 -11.12
CA ALA A 122 10.15 -8.25 -10.48
C ALA A 122 11.42 -8.15 -11.36
N MET A 123 11.29 -8.37 -12.66
CA MET A 123 12.40 -8.34 -13.63
C MET A 123 12.48 -6.97 -14.30
N GLY A 124 13.32 -6.09 -13.75
CA GLY A 124 13.51 -4.74 -14.27
C GLY A 124 14.26 -3.85 -13.28
N GLY A 125 14.23 -2.55 -13.54
CA GLY A 125 14.92 -1.54 -12.72
C GLY A 125 14.46 -0.12 -13.00
N THR A 126 13.33 0.04 -13.69
CA THR A 126 12.92 1.30 -14.32
C THR A 126 11.48 1.70 -14.02
N GLY A 127 10.63 0.73 -13.65
CA GLY A 127 9.20 0.95 -13.43
C GLY A 127 8.40 1.07 -14.72
N THR A 128 8.90 0.48 -15.82
CA THR A 128 8.32 0.66 -17.16
C THR A 128 7.70 -0.58 -17.76
N THR A 129 7.81 -1.73 -17.08
CA THR A 129 7.43 -3.03 -17.66
C THR A 129 6.15 -3.63 -17.07
N GLY A 130 5.63 -3.11 -15.96
CA GLY A 130 4.40 -3.62 -15.36
C GLY A 130 3.19 -3.52 -16.30
N HIS A 131 2.28 -4.50 -16.26
CA HIS A 131 1.16 -4.58 -17.22
C HIS A 131 0.15 -3.43 -17.11
N LYS A 132 0.10 -2.72 -15.97
CA LYS A 132 -0.71 -1.50 -15.79
C LYS A 132 -0.12 -0.29 -16.53
N GLY A 133 1.10 -0.39 -17.04
CA GLY A 133 1.83 0.69 -17.68
C GLY A 133 2.99 1.19 -16.83
N LYS A 134 3.57 2.32 -17.26
CA LYS A 134 4.73 2.93 -16.59
C LYS A 134 4.29 3.62 -15.30
N THR A 135 5.04 3.41 -14.22
CA THR A 135 4.98 4.20 -12.99
C THR A 135 5.93 5.39 -13.13
N PHE A 136 5.47 6.59 -12.82
CA PHE A 136 6.27 7.82 -12.95
C PHE A 136 6.95 8.20 -11.64
N ASN A 137 8.03 8.97 -11.75
CA ASN A 137 8.73 9.51 -10.59
C ASN A 137 7.94 10.72 -10.05
N PRO A 138 7.43 10.69 -8.80
CA PRO A 138 6.58 11.76 -8.28
C PRO A 138 7.29 13.11 -8.15
N TYR A 139 8.63 13.13 -8.13
CA TYR A 139 9.41 14.37 -8.07
C TYR A 139 9.76 14.96 -9.44
N ASP A 140 9.47 14.25 -10.53
CA ASP A 140 9.75 14.74 -11.89
C ASP A 140 8.48 14.91 -12.71
N LYS A 141 7.95 16.13 -12.75
CA LYS A 141 6.76 16.50 -13.53
C LYS A 141 6.95 16.39 -15.05
N THR A 142 8.18 16.24 -15.53
CA THR A 142 8.47 16.10 -16.96
C THR A 142 8.48 14.64 -17.41
N HIS A 143 8.41 13.69 -16.47
CA HIS A 143 8.46 12.25 -16.72
C HIS A 143 9.71 11.81 -17.52
N THR A 144 10.83 12.51 -17.36
CA THR A 144 12.10 12.22 -18.03
C THR A 144 13.01 11.32 -17.20
N ARG A 145 12.85 11.35 -15.87
CA ARG A 145 13.58 10.49 -14.92
C ARG A 145 12.77 9.24 -14.59
N MET A 146 13.47 8.11 -14.52
CA MET A 146 12.88 6.86 -14.07
C MET A 146 12.55 6.93 -12.58
N VAL A 147 11.47 6.27 -12.18
CA VAL A 147 11.13 6.03 -10.77
C VAL A 147 12.04 4.96 -10.14
N GLY A 148 12.62 4.09 -10.97
CA GLY A 148 13.41 2.93 -10.56
C GLY A 148 12.57 1.66 -10.50
N GLY A 149 13.18 0.53 -10.11
CA GLY A 149 12.49 -0.74 -10.09
C GLY A 149 13.29 -1.85 -9.39
N SER A 150 12.71 -3.04 -9.21
CA SER A 150 11.36 -3.40 -9.67
C SER A 150 10.25 -2.91 -8.74
N SER A 151 10.53 -2.35 -7.56
CA SER A 151 9.51 -1.90 -6.60
C SER A 151 9.00 -0.47 -6.88
N CYS A 152 8.68 -0.16 -8.14
CA CYS A 152 8.36 1.19 -8.60
C CYS A 152 7.14 1.80 -7.91
N GLY A 153 6.02 1.07 -7.85
CA GLY A 153 4.80 1.54 -7.21
C GLY A 153 4.99 1.77 -5.71
N SER A 154 5.74 0.90 -5.03
CA SER A 154 6.02 1.04 -3.60
C SER A 154 6.77 2.35 -3.30
N ALA A 155 7.79 2.67 -4.09
CA ALA A 155 8.55 3.91 -3.92
C ALA A 155 7.71 5.14 -4.30
N SER A 156 6.98 5.09 -5.42
CA SER A 156 6.14 6.19 -5.88
C SER A 156 5.08 6.56 -4.84
N LEU A 157 4.33 5.58 -4.32
CA LEU A 157 3.24 5.81 -3.36
C LEU A 157 3.70 6.42 -2.04
N VAL A 158 4.87 6.02 -1.54
CA VAL A 158 5.43 6.59 -0.30
C VAL A 158 5.98 7.99 -0.54
N ALA A 159 6.59 8.24 -1.70
CA ALA A 159 7.18 9.54 -2.04
C ALA A 159 6.14 10.60 -2.46
N SER A 160 4.97 10.17 -2.94
CA SER A 160 3.86 11.02 -3.36
C SER A 160 2.87 11.33 -2.23
N ASN A 161 3.26 11.09 -0.97
CA ASN A 161 2.44 11.44 0.20
C ASN A 161 2.46 12.94 0.48
#